data_AF-R6S4Y1-F1
#
_entry.id   AF-R6S4Y1-F1
#
_cell.length_a   1.000
_cell.length_b   1.000
_cell.length_c   1.000
_cell.angle_alpha   90.00
_cell.angle_beta   90.00
_cell.angle_gamma   90.00
#
_symmetry.space_group_name_H-M   'P 1'
#
loop_
_entity.id
_entity.type
_entity.pdbx_description
1 polymer ?
#
loop_
_entity_poly.entity_id
_entity_poly.type
_entity_poly.pdbx_seq_one_letter_code
_entity_poly.pdbx_strand_id
1 'polypeptide(L)'
;METLFASKLLAVLNRKWQTRIKGRDFYDYLFYISNNTKVNMVFLENGLKTFGYLSSDDKLTLNRLKQELKEKFLTINFDEAKKDVDSFISKDDILIKAFNKDIFIASIDLIKAE
;
A
#
# COMPACT_ATOMS: atom_id res chain seq x y z
N MET A 1 -2.61 10.55 11.58
CA MET A 1 -1.81 9.46 10.97
C MET A 1 -2.62 8.69 9.93
N GLU A 2 -3.91 8.50 10.14
CA GLU A 2 -4.81 7.74 9.24
C GLU A 2 -4.88 8.32 7.81
N THR A 3 -4.93 9.65 7.67
CA THR A 3 -4.87 10.33 6.36
C THR A 3 -3.53 10.13 5.65
N LEU A 4 -2.41 10.09 6.41
CA LEU A 4 -1.10 9.80 5.82
C LEU A 4 -1.06 8.36 5.30
N PHE A 5 -1.59 7.41 6.07
CA PHE A 5 -1.71 6.03 5.60
C PHE A 5 -2.60 5.93 4.34
N ALA A 6 -3.75 6.60 4.34
CA ALA A 6 -4.63 6.68 3.17
C ALA A 6 -3.89 7.25 1.95
N SER A 7 -3.09 8.31 2.10
CA SER A 7 -2.28 8.86 1.00
C SER A 7 -1.23 7.87 0.45
N LYS A 8 -0.69 6.99 1.30
CA LYS A 8 0.24 5.93 0.88
C LYS A 8 -0.49 4.84 0.11
N LEU A 9 -1.67 4.40 0.57
CA LEU A 9 -2.52 3.45 -0.15
C LEU A 9 -2.93 3.99 -1.53
N LEU A 10 -3.27 5.28 -1.60
CA LEU A 10 -3.57 5.96 -2.86
C LEU A 10 -2.39 5.89 -3.84
N ALA A 11 -1.17 6.13 -3.36
CA ALA A 11 0.04 6.01 -4.18
C ALA A 11 0.31 4.56 -4.63
N VAL A 12 0.13 3.58 -3.73
CA VAL A 12 0.29 2.15 -4.03
C VAL A 12 -0.67 1.71 -5.15
N LEU A 13 -1.94 2.12 -5.09
CA LEU A 13 -2.95 1.74 -6.07
C LEU A 13 -2.76 2.47 -7.41
N ASN A 14 -2.63 3.80 -7.40
CA ASN A 14 -2.67 4.62 -8.62
C ASN A 14 -1.42 4.53 -9.51
N ARG A 15 -0.25 4.19 -8.95
CA ARG A 15 1.00 4.26 -9.73
C ARG A 15 1.11 3.10 -10.72
N LYS A 16 1.38 3.43 -11.98
CA LYS A 16 1.72 2.47 -13.05
C LYS A 16 3.24 2.25 -13.04
N TRP A 17 3.68 1.13 -12.48
CA TRP A 17 5.10 0.79 -12.41
C TRP A 17 5.55 0.19 -13.75
N GLN A 18 6.03 1.03 -14.67
CA GLN A 18 6.44 0.58 -16.01
C GLN A 18 7.92 0.18 -16.08
N THR A 19 8.80 0.91 -15.38
CA THR A 19 10.26 0.72 -15.47
C THR A 19 10.97 0.64 -14.12
N ARG A 20 10.40 1.24 -13.07
CA ARG A 20 10.95 1.20 -11.71
C ARG A 20 9.83 1.12 -10.69
N ILE A 21 9.92 0.16 -9.79
CA ILE A 21 9.02 0.03 -8.64
C ILE A 21 9.56 0.94 -7.52
N LYS A 22 8.72 1.81 -6.97
CA LYS A 22 9.11 2.65 -5.82
C LYS A 22 8.85 1.90 -4.52
N GLY A 23 9.84 1.17 -4.07
CA GLY A 23 9.82 0.36 -2.85
C GLY A 23 9.41 1.12 -1.60
N ARG A 24 9.76 2.41 -1.49
CA ARG A 24 9.43 3.20 -0.29
C ARG A 24 7.94 3.30 0.00
N ASP A 25 7.09 3.34 -1.03
CA ASP A 25 5.63 3.38 -0.83
C ASP A 25 5.12 2.07 -0.18
N PHE A 26 5.76 0.94 -0.48
CA PHE A 26 5.48 -0.36 0.13
C PHE A 26 6.06 -0.50 1.53
N TYR A 27 7.23 0.09 1.78
CA TYR A 27 7.79 0.18 3.13
C TYR A 27 6.85 0.96 4.05
N ASP A 28 6.40 2.14 3.61
CA ASP A 28 5.46 2.97 4.37
C ASP A 28 4.15 2.23 4.64
N TYR A 29 3.65 1.43 3.68
CA TYR A 29 2.50 0.57 3.89
C TYR A 29 2.73 -0.41 5.06
N LEU A 30 3.83 -1.18 5.06
CA LEU A 30 4.13 -2.10 6.17
C LEU A 30 4.35 -1.37 7.49
N PHE A 31 4.96 -0.17 7.44
CA PHE A 31 5.13 0.67 8.62
C PHE A 31 3.77 1.02 9.24
N TYR A 32 2.81 1.50 8.45
CA TYR A 32 1.47 1.83 8.99
C TYR A 32 0.70 0.60 9.47
N ILE A 33 0.83 -0.55 8.78
CA ILE A 33 0.25 -1.82 9.25
C ILE A 33 0.84 -2.25 10.59
N SER A 34 2.17 -2.24 10.73
CA SER A 34 2.85 -2.65 11.97
C SER A 34 2.50 -1.75 13.17
N ASN A 35 2.14 -0.49 12.90
CA ASN A 35 1.64 0.46 13.89
C ASN A 35 0.12 0.36 14.12
N ASN A 36 -0.56 -0.64 13.56
CA ASN A 36 -2.02 -0.83 13.67
C ASN A 36 -2.81 0.44 13.32
N THR A 37 -2.30 1.23 12.37
CA THR A 37 -2.91 2.49 11.95
C THR A 37 -4.16 2.21 11.13
N LYS A 38 -5.29 2.85 11.49
CA LYS A 38 -6.52 2.75 10.72
C LYS A 38 -6.43 3.58 9.43
N VAL A 39 -7.21 3.21 8.43
CA VAL A 39 -7.31 3.93 7.16
C VAL A 39 -8.46 4.92 7.25
N ASN A 40 -8.19 6.18 6.90
CA ASN A 40 -9.24 7.14 6.59
C ASN A 40 -9.85 6.81 5.22
N MET A 41 -10.96 6.09 5.21
CA MET A 41 -11.59 5.55 4.00
C MET A 41 -12.20 6.66 3.13
N VAL A 42 -12.74 7.70 3.75
CA VAL A 42 -13.34 8.84 3.05
C VAL A 42 -12.29 9.59 2.22
N PHE A 43 -11.12 9.86 2.83
CA PHE A 43 -10.01 10.50 2.13
C PHE A 43 -9.49 9.62 1.00
N LEU A 44 -9.31 8.32 1.25
CA LEU A 44 -8.84 7.39 0.22
C LEU A 44 -9.82 7.31 -0.96
N GLU A 45 -11.11 7.18 -0.71
CA GLU A 45 -12.15 7.14 -1.75
C GLU A 45 -12.14 8.40 -2.60
N ASN A 46 -12.14 9.58 -1.96
CA ASN A 46 -12.10 10.87 -2.65
C ASN A 46 -10.85 10.99 -3.53
N GLY A 47 -9.70 10.53 -3.03
CA GLY A 47 -8.45 10.50 -3.79
C GLY A 47 -8.55 9.58 -5.01
N LEU A 48 -9.02 8.35 -4.83
CA LEU A 48 -9.15 7.38 -5.93
C LEU A 48 -10.11 7.89 -7.02
N LYS A 49 -11.20 8.56 -6.63
CA LYS A 49 -12.12 9.23 -7.57
C LYS A 49 -11.46 10.37 -8.32
N THR A 50 -10.76 11.24 -7.60
CA THR A 50 -10.05 12.40 -8.18
C THR A 50 -9.03 11.97 -9.24
N PHE A 51 -8.31 10.87 -9.00
CA PHE A 51 -7.31 10.35 -9.93
C PHE A 51 -7.90 9.38 -10.98
N GLY A 52 -9.21 9.18 -11.01
CA GLY A 52 -9.90 8.33 -11.98
C GLY A 52 -9.64 6.83 -11.83
N TYR A 53 -9.15 6.38 -10.67
CA TYR A 53 -9.03 4.96 -10.35
C TYR A 53 -10.38 4.35 -10.00
N LEU A 54 -11.21 5.12 -9.31
CA LEU A 54 -12.56 4.75 -8.90
C LEU A 54 -13.56 5.68 -9.62
N SER A 55 -14.64 5.13 -10.17
CA SER A 55 -15.71 5.95 -10.75
C SER A 55 -16.39 6.82 -9.69
N SER A 56 -16.96 7.96 -10.08
CA SER A 56 -17.64 8.89 -9.15
C SER A 56 -18.77 8.23 -8.36
N ASP A 57 -19.49 7.31 -9.00
CA ASP A 57 -20.68 6.64 -8.47
C ASP A 57 -20.33 5.39 -7.64
N ASP A 58 -19.09 4.92 -7.76
CA ASP A 58 -18.60 3.76 -7.04
C ASP A 58 -18.29 4.10 -5.58
N LYS A 59 -18.44 3.11 -4.69
CA LYS A 59 -18.02 3.20 -3.28
C LYS A 59 -16.78 2.34 -3.02
N LEU A 60 -15.88 2.84 -2.19
CA LEU A 60 -14.75 2.09 -1.68
C LEU A 60 -15.10 1.45 -0.34
N THR A 61 -15.53 0.19 -0.39
CA THR A 61 -15.68 -0.62 0.83
C THR A 61 -14.32 -1.16 1.29
N LEU A 62 -14.19 -1.50 2.58
CA LEU A 62 -12.96 -2.11 3.09
C LEU A 62 -12.63 -3.42 2.34
N ASN A 63 -13.65 -4.24 2.02
CA ASN A 63 -13.45 -5.48 1.26
C ASN A 63 -12.93 -5.19 -0.16
N ARG A 64 -13.48 -4.17 -0.84
CA ARG A 64 -12.99 -3.75 -2.15
C ARG A 64 -11.55 -3.27 -2.06
N LEU A 65 -11.21 -2.42 -1.09
CA LEU A 65 -9.83 -1.98 -0.86
C LEU A 65 -8.86 -3.16 -0.69
N LYS A 66 -9.24 -4.14 0.15
CA LYS A 66 -8.43 -5.36 0.36
C LYS A 66 -8.24 -6.16 -0.94
N GLN A 67 -9.28 -6.30 -1.75
CA GLN A 67 -9.20 -6.97 -3.05
C GLN A 67 -8.28 -6.23 -4.03
N GLU A 68 -8.45 -4.92 -4.19
CA GLU A 68 -7.64 -4.08 -5.09
C GLU A 68 -6.15 -4.12 -4.70
N LEU A 69 -5.85 -4.08 -3.39
CA LEU A 69 -4.48 -4.23 -2.89
C LEU A 69 -3.92 -5.62 -3.17
N LYS A 70 -4.72 -6.67 -2.99
CA LYS A 70 -4.30 -8.05 -3.28
C LYS A 70 -3.94 -8.20 -4.75
N GLU A 71 -4.82 -7.76 -5.64
CA GLU A 71 -4.59 -7.77 -7.09
C GLU A 71 -3.34 -6.96 -7.44
N LYS A 72 -3.16 -5.78 -6.84
CA LYS A 72 -1.97 -4.97 -7.03
C LYS A 72 -0.71 -5.72 -6.60
N PHE A 73 -0.64 -6.21 -5.37
CA PHE A 73 0.53 -6.90 -4.82
C PHE A 73 0.87 -8.19 -5.57
N LEU A 74 -0.12 -8.86 -6.19
CA LEU A 74 0.14 -10.01 -7.05
C LEU A 74 1.01 -9.67 -8.26
N THR A 75 0.96 -8.43 -8.74
CA THR A 75 1.70 -7.95 -9.92
C THR A 75 3.09 -7.35 -9.61
N ILE A 76 3.42 -7.13 -8.33
CA ILE A 76 4.65 -6.44 -7.93
C ILE A 76 5.81 -7.43 -7.80
N ASN A 77 6.95 -7.09 -8.40
CA ASN A 77 8.22 -7.72 -8.08
C ASN A 77 8.79 -7.11 -6.78
N PHE A 78 8.54 -7.77 -5.65
CA PHE A 78 8.97 -7.25 -4.34
C PHE A 78 10.49 -7.28 -4.13
N ASP A 79 11.25 -8.10 -4.87
CA ASP A 79 12.71 -8.08 -4.81
C ASP A 79 13.28 -6.81 -5.43
N GLU A 80 12.70 -6.34 -6.55
CA GLU A 80 13.04 -5.05 -7.14
C GLU A 80 12.57 -3.88 -6.27
N ALA A 81 11.38 -3.97 -5.70
CA ALA A 81 10.89 -2.98 -4.76
C ALA A 81 11.83 -2.87 -3.54
N LYS A 82 12.31 -3.98 -3.00
CA LYS A 82 13.24 -3.99 -1.85
C LYS A 82 14.54 -3.25 -2.16
N LYS A 83 15.11 -3.47 -3.35
CA LYS A 83 16.33 -2.77 -3.81
C LYS A 83 16.18 -1.24 -3.83
N ASP A 84 14.97 -0.73 -4.09
CA ASP A 84 14.69 0.72 -4.03
C ASP A 84 14.76 1.28 -2.60
N VAL A 85 14.53 0.44 -1.58
CA VAL A 85 14.53 0.81 -0.16
C VAL A 85 15.90 0.66 0.49
N ASP A 86 16.72 -0.28 0.02
CA ASP A 86 18.04 -0.62 0.58
C ASP A 86 18.99 0.59 0.71
N SER A 87 18.82 1.63 -0.12
CA SER A 87 19.62 2.86 -0.04
C SER A 87 19.20 3.82 1.08
N PHE A 88 18.08 3.57 1.76
CA PHE A 88 17.47 4.49 2.73
C PHE A 88 17.29 3.87 4.11
N ILE A 89 17.06 2.56 4.19
CA ILE A 89 16.77 1.84 5.43
C ILE A 89 17.84 0.78 5.68
N SER A 90 18.20 0.59 6.94
CA SER A 90 19.14 -0.46 7.33
C SER A 90 18.63 -1.85 6.93
N LYS A 91 19.53 -2.70 6.43
CA LYS A 91 19.23 -4.11 6.16
C LYS A 91 18.83 -4.90 7.40
N ASP A 92 19.15 -4.37 8.58
CA ASP A 92 18.77 -4.98 9.85
C ASP A 92 17.34 -4.68 10.30
N ASP A 93 16.68 -3.73 9.65
CA ASP A 93 15.30 -3.37 9.93
C ASP A 93 14.36 -4.58 9.71
N ILE A 94 13.47 -4.79 10.67
CA ILE A 94 12.58 -5.96 10.67
C ILE A 94 11.60 -5.94 9.49
N LEU A 95 11.15 -4.76 9.05
CA LEU A 95 10.26 -4.63 7.91
C LEU A 95 11.02 -4.93 6.61
N ILE A 96 12.30 -4.56 6.51
CA ILE A 96 13.16 -4.93 5.38
C ILE A 96 13.40 -6.45 5.35
N LYS A 97 13.61 -7.08 6.52
CA LYS A 97 13.74 -8.55 6.62
C LYS A 97 12.44 -9.25 6.21
N ALA A 98 11.29 -8.68 6.55
CA ALA A 98 9.96 -9.18 6.19
C ALA A 98 9.47 -8.72 4.79
N PHE A 99 10.28 -8.01 4.01
CA PHE A 99 9.86 -7.38 2.75
C PHE A 99 9.77 -8.40 1.61
N ASN A 100 8.70 -9.19 1.58
CA ASN A 100 8.41 -10.17 0.54
C ASN A 100 6.91 -10.25 0.26
N LYS A 101 6.56 -10.77 -0.92
CA LYS A 101 5.18 -10.83 -1.42
C LYS A 101 4.19 -11.45 -0.43
N ASP A 102 4.55 -12.55 0.23
CA ASP A 102 3.63 -13.28 1.10
C ASP A 102 3.28 -12.45 2.35
N ILE A 103 4.24 -11.73 2.90
CA ILE A 103 4.01 -10.79 4.00
C ILE A 103 3.07 -9.66 3.58
N PHE A 104 3.26 -9.08 2.38
CA PHE A 104 2.37 -8.04 1.87
C PHE A 104 0.94 -8.54 1.62
N ILE A 105 0.78 -9.79 1.16
CA ILE A 105 -0.54 -10.38 0.98
C ILE A 105 -1.20 -10.65 2.34
N ALA A 106 -0.47 -11.22 3.30
CA ALA A 106 -0.98 -11.49 4.64
C ALA A 106 -1.33 -10.21 5.42
N SER A 107 -0.57 -9.13 5.23
CA SER A 107 -0.81 -7.86 5.92
C SER A 107 -2.13 -7.17 5.51
N ILE A 108 -2.72 -7.54 4.36
CA ILE A 108 -4.01 -7.01 3.93
C ILE A 108 -5.10 -7.32 4.95
N ASP A 109 -5.05 -8.48 5.59
CA ASP A 109 -6.05 -8.89 6.59
C ASP A 109 -6.01 -8.00 7.84
N LEU A 110 -4.85 -7.39 8.11
CA LEU A 110 -4.64 -6.49 9.24
C LEU A 110 -5.17 -5.07 9.00
N ILE A 111 -5.57 -4.71 7.77
CA ILE A 111 -6.12 -3.39 7.46
C ILE A 111 -7.46 -3.17 8.19
N LYS A 112 -7.56 -2.04 8.88
CA LYS A 112 -8.76 -1.57 9.60
C LYS A 112 -9.14 -0.19 9.08
N ALA A 113 -10.44 0.08 8.99
CA ALA A 113 -10.97 1.41 8.72
C ALA A 113 -11.25 2.16 10.03
N GLU A 114 -11.21 3.50 9.98
CA GLU A 114 -11.57 4.40 11.10
C GLU A 114 -12.94 4.08 11.71
#